data_AF-A0A7V8WHK2-F1
#
_entry.id   AF-A0A7V8WHK2-F1
#
_cell.length_a   1.000
_cell.length_b   1.000
_cell.length_c   1.000
_cell.angle_alpha   90.00
_cell.angle_beta   90.00
_cell.angle_gamma   90.00
#
_symmetry.space_group_name_H-M   'P 1'
#
loop_
_entity.id
_entity.type
_entity.pdbx_description
1 polymer ?
#
loop_
_entity_poly.entity_id
_entity_poly.type
_entity_poly.pdbx_seq_one_letter_code
_entity_poly.pdbx_strand_id
1 'polypeptide(L)'
;MQKLIETGIRRSGTFAALVSTLNKTDVIVYVQETHDLPPGVDGQLAVMTGRSPQRYLRAQVLSGLGTAEMIAVVAHELQHAIEVAEHNEVRDSSSLAALYQRIGIQSRRGQYDTLQAQATGWWVRVELE
;
A
#
# COMPACT_ATOMS: atom_id res chain seq x y z
N MET A 1 5.89 13.56 1.75
CA MET A 1 5.22 12.48 2.52
C MET A 1 4.47 12.86 3.82
N GLN A 2 5.08 13.28 4.94
CA GLN A 2 4.32 13.42 6.23
C GLN A 2 3.03 14.28 6.15
N LYS A 3 3.12 15.48 5.57
CA LYS A 3 1.95 16.37 5.37
C LYS A 3 0.85 15.76 4.50
N LEU A 4 1.23 14.86 3.60
CA LEU A 4 0.30 14.15 2.72
C LEU A 4 -0.50 13.12 3.52
N ILE A 5 0.19 12.33 4.36
CA ILE A 5 -0.46 11.38 5.28
C ILE A 5 -1.42 12.11 6.22
N GLU A 6 -0.98 13.22 6.82
CA GLU A 6 -1.85 14.06 7.68
C GLU A 6 -3.07 14.60 6.93
N THR A 7 -2.89 14.97 5.66
CA THR A 7 -3.99 15.43 4.80
C THR A 7 -4.96 14.29 4.48
N GLY A 8 -4.46 13.09 4.17
CA GLY A 8 -5.27 11.89 3.95
C GLY A 8 -6.10 11.56 5.18
N ILE A 9 -5.48 11.48 6.36
CA ILE A 9 -6.18 11.22 7.63
C ILE A 9 -7.26 12.26 7.91
N ARG A 10 -6.98 13.55 7.64
CA ARG A 10 -7.92 14.64 7.94
C ARG A 10 -9.09 14.70 6.95
N ARG A 11 -8.86 14.40 5.67
CA ARG A 11 -9.84 14.63 4.59
C ARG A 11 -10.54 13.37 4.11
N SER A 12 -10.01 12.19 4.39
CA SER A 12 -10.57 10.92 3.96
C SER A 12 -10.82 10.00 5.15
N GLY A 13 -12.10 9.67 5.37
CA GLY A 13 -12.51 8.72 6.41
C GLY A 13 -11.99 7.31 6.13
N THR A 14 -11.95 6.92 4.86
CA THR A 14 -11.37 5.65 4.41
C THR A 14 -9.87 5.60 4.74
N PHE A 15 -9.11 6.66 4.44
CA PHE A 15 -7.69 6.72 4.75
C PHE A 15 -7.42 6.67 6.26
N ALA A 16 -8.19 7.42 7.05
CA ALA A 16 -8.08 7.40 8.51
C ALA A 16 -8.32 5.99 9.10
N ALA A 17 -9.29 5.26 8.55
CA ALA A 17 -9.58 3.88 8.96
C ALA A 17 -8.40 2.93 8.66
N LEU A 18 -7.75 3.05 7.48
CA LEU A 18 -6.57 2.25 7.14
C LEU A 18 -5.43 2.45 8.15
N VAL A 19 -5.12 3.71 8.48
CA VAL A 19 -4.06 4.05 9.45
C VAL A 19 -4.43 3.51 10.84
N SER A 20 -5.69 3.63 11.26
CA SER A 20 -6.17 3.08 12.54
C SER A 20 -6.05 1.56 12.60
N THR A 21 -6.36 0.86 11.51
CA THR A 21 -6.22 -0.59 11.41
C THR A 21 -4.76 -1.00 11.45
N LEU A 22 -3.89 -0.38 10.65
CA LEU A 22 -2.45 -0.70 10.63
C LEU A 22 -1.79 -0.52 11.99
N ASN A 23 -2.16 0.52 12.74
CA ASN A 23 -1.64 0.78 14.08
C ASN A 23 -1.98 -0.34 15.10
N LYS A 24 -2.86 -1.27 14.76
CA LYS A 24 -3.23 -2.44 15.59
C LYS A 24 -2.58 -3.74 15.11
N THR A 25 -1.72 -3.68 14.10
CA THR A 25 -1.05 -4.84 13.51
C THR A 25 0.44 -4.92 13.90
N ASP A 26 1.11 -5.99 13.49
CA ASP A 26 2.55 -6.20 13.68
C ASP A 26 3.40 -5.68 12.50
N VAL A 27 2.79 -5.02 11.50
CA VAL A 27 3.52 -4.45 10.37
C VAL A 27 3.83 -2.97 10.58
N ILE A 28 5.04 -2.55 10.22
CA ILE A 28 5.44 -1.14 10.18
C ILE A 28 5.67 -0.77 8.71
N VAL A 29 4.93 0.22 8.22
CA VAL A 29 4.98 0.66 6.81
C VAL A 29 5.76 1.96 6.68
N TYR A 30 6.87 1.92 5.93
CA TYR A 30 7.58 3.11 5.49
C TYR A 30 7.05 3.55 4.14
N VAL A 31 6.47 4.74 4.09
CA VAL A 31 5.98 5.33 2.85
C VAL A 31 7.03 6.27 2.29
N GLN A 32 7.41 6.09 1.02
CA GLN A 32 8.38 6.93 0.33
C GLN A 32 7.93 7.28 -1.09
N GLU A 33 8.35 8.45 -1.56
CA GLU A 33 8.22 8.86 -2.96
C GLU A 33 9.44 8.36 -3.74
N THR A 34 9.25 7.93 -4.98
CA THR A 34 10.34 7.44 -5.85
C THR A 34 10.06 7.77 -7.31
N HIS A 35 11.13 7.91 -8.10
CA HIS A 35 11.03 8.01 -9.57
C HIS A 35 11.22 6.63 -10.24
N ASP A 36 11.66 5.64 -9.47
CA ASP A 36 12.07 4.33 -9.95
C ASP A 36 10.97 3.30 -9.67
N LEU A 37 9.95 3.28 -10.54
CA LEU A 37 8.94 2.23 -10.59
C LEU A 37 8.83 1.64 -11.99
N PRO A 38 8.39 0.37 -12.14
CA PRO A 38 8.11 -0.19 -13.44
C PRO A 38 7.11 0.67 -14.24
N PRO A 39 7.23 0.76 -15.57
CA PRO A 39 6.32 1.57 -16.37
C PRO A 39 4.84 1.20 -16.14
N GLY A 40 4.01 2.21 -15.86
CA GLY A 40 2.57 2.04 -15.60
C GLY A 40 2.23 1.49 -14.21
N VAL A 41 3.15 1.63 -13.25
CA VAL A 41 2.94 1.34 -11.83
C VAL A 41 3.12 2.64 -11.05
N ASP A 42 2.06 3.06 -10.35
CA ASP A 42 2.09 4.28 -9.54
C ASP A 42 2.45 4.01 -8.08
N GLY A 43 2.31 2.75 -7.63
CA GLY A 43 2.62 2.31 -6.27
C GLY A 43 3.19 0.89 -6.22
N GLN A 44 4.04 0.62 -5.23
CA GLN A 44 4.58 -0.72 -4.99
C GLN A 44 4.87 -0.96 -3.51
N LEU A 45 4.35 -2.07 -2.99
CA LEU A 45 4.71 -2.61 -1.67
C LEU A 45 5.85 -3.63 -1.77
N ALA A 46 6.84 -3.50 -0.90
CA ALA A 46 7.92 -4.47 -0.75
C ALA A 46 8.10 -4.88 0.72
N VAL A 47 8.40 -6.17 0.96
CA VAL A 47 8.82 -6.64 2.28
C VAL A 47 10.30 -6.34 2.48
N MET A 48 10.64 -5.68 3.59
CA MET A 48 12.02 -5.48 3.99
C MET A 48 12.47 -6.70 4.79
N THR A 49 13.31 -7.53 4.19
CA THR A 49 13.82 -8.74 4.84
C THR A 49 14.73 -8.37 6.01
N GLY A 50 14.48 -9.00 7.16
CA GLY A 50 15.23 -8.72 8.39
C GLY A 50 15.01 -9.81 9.45
N ARG A 51 15.87 -9.83 10.47
CA ARG A 51 15.78 -10.76 11.61
C ARG A 51 14.87 -10.25 12.74
N SER A 52 14.17 -9.14 12.52
CA SER A 52 13.28 -8.53 13.49
C SER A 52 11.99 -9.36 13.64
N PRO A 53 11.43 -9.48 14.85
CA PRO A 53 10.08 -10.04 15.03
C PRO A 53 9.02 -9.15 14.38
N GLN A 54 9.25 -7.83 14.31
CA GLN A 54 8.41 -6.88 13.58
C GLN A 54 8.63 -7.00 12.07
N ARG A 55 7.54 -6.99 11.30
CA ARG A 55 7.58 -7.01 9.83
C ARG A 55 7.61 -5.60 9.28
N TYR A 56 8.66 -5.25 8.56
CA TYR A 56 8.80 -3.92 7.94
C TYR A 56 8.44 -3.99 6.47
N LEU A 57 7.58 -3.08 6.04
CA LEU A 57 7.13 -2.94 4.67
C LEU A 57 7.55 -1.57 4.14
N ARG A 58 7.84 -1.50 2.84
CA ARG A 58 8.13 -0.26 2.14
C ARG A 58 7.09 -0.05 1.06
N ALA A 59 6.25 0.95 1.24
CA ALA A 59 5.32 1.45 0.24
C ALA A 59 6.02 2.55 -0.55
N GLN A 60 6.21 2.32 -1.85
CA GLN A 60 6.84 3.25 -2.76
C GLN A 60 5.75 3.85 -3.65
N VAL A 61 5.76 5.17 -3.82
CA VAL A 61 4.77 5.88 -4.63
C VAL A 61 5.49 6.73 -5.67
N LEU A 62 4.97 6.75 -6.90
CA LEU A 62 5.54 7.53 -7.98
C LEU A 62 5.56 9.02 -7.64
N SER A 63 6.71 9.65 -7.79
CA SER A 63 6.89 11.09 -7.62
C SER A 63 6.19 11.87 -8.74
N GLY A 64 5.70 13.07 -8.44
CA GLY A 64 5.12 13.99 -9.42
C GLY A 64 3.61 13.83 -9.65
N LEU A 65 2.95 12.90 -8.97
CA LEU A 65 1.49 12.78 -8.95
C LEU A 65 0.83 13.98 -8.25
N GLY A 66 -0.43 14.25 -8.60
CA GLY A 66 -1.24 15.24 -7.88
C GLY A 66 -1.47 14.83 -6.42
N THR A 67 -1.73 15.77 -5.50
CA THR A 67 -1.85 15.44 -4.07
C THR A 67 -2.95 14.41 -3.78
N ALA A 68 -4.14 14.55 -4.36
CA ALA A 68 -5.24 13.60 -4.13
C ALA A 68 -4.92 12.21 -4.70
N GLU A 69 -4.30 12.16 -5.88
CA GLU A 69 -3.86 10.93 -6.53
C GLU A 69 -2.78 10.23 -5.72
N MET A 70 -1.78 10.96 -5.23
CA MET A 70 -0.74 10.40 -4.38
C MET A 70 -1.31 9.86 -3.06
N ILE A 71 -2.29 10.54 -2.43
CA ILE A 71 -2.99 10.01 -1.24
C ILE A 71 -3.75 8.71 -1.59
N ALA A 72 -4.43 8.67 -2.74
CA ALA A 72 -5.15 7.48 -3.19
C ALA A 72 -4.22 6.29 -3.45
N VAL A 73 -3.06 6.52 -4.07
CA VAL A 73 -2.04 5.48 -4.29
C VAL A 73 -1.44 5.02 -2.95
N VAL A 74 -1.15 5.94 -2.03
CA VAL A 74 -0.72 5.53 -0.68
C VAL A 74 -1.80 4.66 -0.02
N ALA A 75 -3.08 5.01 -0.12
CA ALA A 75 -4.16 4.21 0.45
C ALA A 75 -4.22 2.79 -0.13
N HIS A 76 -4.02 2.67 -1.44
CA HIS A 76 -3.90 1.37 -2.12
C HIS A 76 -2.76 0.53 -1.51
N GLU A 77 -1.56 1.10 -1.36
CA GLU A 77 -0.43 0.39 -0.76
C GLU A 77 -0.62 0.07 0.73
N LEU A 78 -1.34 0.92 1.47
CA LEU A 78 -1.69 0.65 2.87
C LEU A 78 -2.70 -0.48 3.00
N GLN A 79 -3.62 -0.63 2.05
CA GLN A 79 -4.53 -1.78 2.00
C GLN A 79 -3.76 -3.08 1.75
N HIS A 80 -2.79 -3.07 0.83
CA HIS A 80 -1.85 -4.19 0.66
C HIS A 80 -1.06 -4.50 1.93
N ALA A 81 -0.66 -3.49 2.69
CA ALA A 81 0.01 -3.71 3.97
C ALA A 81 -0.91 -4.39 5.01
N ILE A 82 -2.22 -4.09 5.01
CA ILE A 82 -3.20 -4.79 5.85
C ILE A 82 -3.35 -6.25 5.41
N GLU A 83 -3.42 -6.51 4.10
CA GLU A 83 -3.49 -7.89 3.57
C GLU A 83 -2.25 -8.70 3.98
N VAL A 84 -1.07 -8.09 3.96
CA VAL A 84 0.16 -8.70 4.50
C VAL A 84 0.06 -8.92 6.01
N ALA A 85 -0.50 -7.97 6.76
CA ALA A 85 -0.66 -8.09 8.20
C ALA A 85 -1.52 -9.30 8.60
N GLU A 86 -2.58 -9.58 7.84
CA GLU A 86 -3.46 -10.73 8.03
C GLU A 86 -2.81 -12.09 7.72
N HIS A 87 -1.68 -12.08 7.01
CA HIS A 87 -0.96 -13.26 6.54
C HIS A 87 0.45 -13.32 7.14
N ASN A 88 0.57 -13.92 8.32
CA ASN A 88 1.82 -13.97 9.09
C ASN A 88 2.97 -14.73 8.39
N GLU A 89 2.68 -15.52 7.36
CA GLU A 89 3.65 -16.23 6.53
C GLU A 89 4.47 -15.30 5.63
N VAL A 90 3.97 -14.08 5.36
CA VAL A 90 4.65 -13.12 4.47
C VAL A 90 5.80 -12.45 5.21
N ARG A 91 7.03 -12.83 4.84
CA ARG A 91 8.29 -12.44 5.49
C ARG A 91 9.36 -11.96 4.51
N ASP A 92 9.15 -12.17 3.21
CA ASP A 92 10.08 -11.85 2.14
C ASP A 92 9.34 -11.65 0.81
N SER A 93 10.09 -11.28 -0.24
CA SER A 93 9.52 -11.05 -1.57
C SER A 93 8.90 -12.30 -2.18
N SER A 94 9.41 -13.50 -1.88
CA SER A 94 8.86 -14.76 -2.41
C SER A 94 7.51 -15.11 -1.81
N SER A 95 7.38 -14.98 -0.48
CA SER A 95 6.13 -15.19 0.24
C SER A 95 5.09 -14.11 -0.07
N LEU A 96 5.52 -12.86 -0.30
CA LEU A 96 4.66 -11.79 -0.82
C LEU A 96 4.10 -12.14 -2.21
N ALA A 97 4.96 -12.59 -3.13
CA ALA A 97 4.53 -12.97 -4.46
C ALA A 97 3.56 -14.17 -4.43
N ALA A 98 3.83 -15.16 -3.57
CA ALA A 98 2.94 -16.31 -3.38
C ALA A 98 1.56 -15.90 -2.82
N LEU A 99 1.52 -14.93 -1.89
CA LEU A 99 0.25 -14.38 -1.39
C LEU A 99 -0.56 -13.76 -2.53
N TYR A 100 0.02 -12.85 -3.30
CA TYR A 100 -0.73 -12.14 -4.35
C TYR A 100 -1.08 -13.03 -5.55
N GLN A 101 -0.34 -14.10 -5.81
CA GLN A 101 -0.79 -15.14 -6.75
C GLN A 101 -2.06 -15.84 -6.28
N ARG A 102 -2.29 -15.95 -4.96
CA ARG A 102 -3.45 -16.62 -4.36
C ARG A 102 -4.66 -15.71 -4.23
N ILE A 103 -4.47 -14.47 -3.78
CA ILE A 103 -5.57 -13.53 -3.46
C ILE A 103 -5.79 -12.45 -4.52
N GLY A 104 -4.80 -12.22 -5.38
CA GLY A 104 -4.81 -11.15 -6.37
C GLY A 104 -5.41 -11.56 -7.70
N ILE A 105 -5.76 -10.55 -8.48
CA ILE A 105 -6.15 -10.63 -9.87
C ILE A 105 -4.95 -10.25 -10.72
N GLN A 106 -4.64 -11.09 -11.70
CA GLN A 106 -3.54 -10.85 -12.60
C GLN A 106 -3.90 -9.76 -13.63
N SER A 107 -3.11 -8.70 -13.69
CA SER A 107 -3.15 -7.74 -14.78
C SER A 107 -2.61 -8.35 -16.08
N ARG A 108 -2.87 -7.71 -17.22
CA ARG A 108 -2.31 -8.11 -18.52
C ARG A 108 -0.78 -8.14 -18.55
N ARG A 109 -0.10 -7.50 -17.59
CA ARG A 109 1.36 -7.43 -17.47
C ARG A 109 1.94 -8.44 -16.48
N GLY A 110 1.11 -9.37 -15.98
CA GLY A 110 1.54 -10.42 -15.06
C GLY A 110 1.72 -9.98 -13.60
N GLN A 111 1.47 -8.70 -13.30
CA GLN A 111 1.42 -8.17 -11.94
C GLN A 111 0.09 -8.54 -11.29
N TYR A 112 0.11 -8.85 -10.01
CA TYR A 112 -1.07 -9.16 -9.21
C TYR A 112 -1.44 -7.97 -8.34
N ASP A 113 -2.72 -7.73 -8.20
CA ASP A 113 -3.32 -6.66 -7.40
C ASP A 113 -4.66 -7.16 -6.82
N THR A 114 -5.22 -6.53 -5.79
CA THR A 114 -6.48 -6.96 -5.17
C THR A 114 -7.61 -5.97 -5.45
N LEU A 115 -8.83 -6.50 -5.59
CA LEU A 115 -10.02 -5.65 -5.75
C LEU A 115 -10.20 -4.69 -4.57
N GLN A 116 -9.79 -5.12 -3.37
CA GLN A 116 -9.91 -4.31 -2.17
C GLN A 116 -8.92 -3.14 -2.18
N ALA A 117 -7.66 -3.33 -2.60
CA ALA A 117 -6.70 -2.24 -2.75
C ALA A 117 -7.14 -1.24 -3.83
N GLN A 118 -7.63 -1.72 -4.98
CA GLN A 118 -8.18 -0.86 -6.04
C GLN A 118 -9.39 -0.05 -5.55
N ALA A 119 -10.36 -0.71 -4.93
CA ALA A 119 -11.55 -0.04 -4.41
C ALA A 119 -11.19 0.99 -3.33
N THR A 120 -10.25 0.67 -2.46
CA THR A 120 -9.77 1.56 -1.40
C THR A 120 -9.15 2.82 -1.96
N GLY A 121 -8.21 2.69 -2.91
CA GLY A 121 -7.61 3.85 -3.58
C GLY A 121 -8.67 4.71 -4.29
N TRP A 122 -9.64 4.07 -4.95
CA TRP A 122 -10.74 4.76 -5.61
C TRP A 122 -11.61 5.56 -4.63
N TRP A 123 -12.04 4.96 -3.52
CA TRP A 123 -12.85 5.66 -2.50
C TRP A 123 -12.13 6.83 -1.88
N VAL A 124 -10.84 6.66 -1.53
CA VAL A 124 -10.02 7.76 -1.01
C VAL A 124 -9.93 8.90 -2.02
N ARG A 125 -9.78 8.61 -3.31
CA ARG A 125 -9.78 9.67 -4.33
C ARG A 125 -11.11 10.42 -4.37
N VAL A 126 -12.23 9.71 -4.37
CA VAL A 126 -13.57 10.28 -4.36
C VAL A 126 -13.80 11.18 -3.13
N GLU A 127 -13.30 10.80 -1.96
CA GLU A 127 -13.42 11.60 -0.73
C GLU A 127 -12.57 12.89 -0.74
N LEU A 128 -11.60 13.02 -1.65
CA LEU A 128 -10.67 14.15 -1.72
C LEU A 128 -11.04 15.18 -2.80
N GLU A 129 -11.96 14.84 -3.68
CA GLU A 129 -12.59 15.73 -4.68
C GLU A 129 -13.69 16.59 -4.03
#